data_AF-A0A6L6X6D8-F1
#
_entry.id   AF-A0A6L6X6D8-F1
#
_cell.length_a   1.000
_cell.length_b   1.000
_cell.length_c   1.000
_cell.angle_alpha   90.00
_cell.angle_beta   90.00
_cell.angle_gamma   90.00
#
_symmetry.space_group_name_H-M   'P 1'
#
loop_
_entity.id
_entity.type
_entity.pdbx_description
1 polymer ?
#
loop_
_entity_poly.entity_id
_entity_poly.type
_entity_poly.pdbx_seq_one_letter_code
_entity_poly.pdbx_strand_id
1 'polypeptide(L)'
;MREILGRRRRLLSWRVGRKPDQSPALLAALTFATAWRWPVLPGVGTDDQVRRGLGALDTLGTRTDRQSDTRKRSGRGARKAARGTGAAELRGAPVRCACPDPDCAFPGAHPLDPGLLAATTDERMVRWWWTNRPGAPVLLATGGRAPCAVSLPAVAGARALAALDKAGVRLGPVVATQARVFILVAPYSMEQLGALLYAKDRVPGSLRFHGDGGYVALPPSETGQGQVRWERAPAPGSATPWVPDVQAVVDAVVDALTRTGVSAPEL
;
A
#
# COMPACT_ATOMS: atom_id res chain seq x y z
N MET A 1 -31.75 -33.51 -28.83
CA MET A 1 -30.95 -32.32 -29.19
C MET A 1 -31.27 -31.27 -28.13
N ARG A 2 -30.29 -30.90 -27.30
CA ARG A 2 -30.48 -30.27 -25.99
C ARG A 2 -30.73 -28.75 -26.10
N GLU A 3 -31.68 -28.27 -25.29
CA GLU A 3 -32.04 -26.87 -25.06
C GLU A 3 -30.86 -26.04 -24.53
N ILE A 4 -30.69 -24.81 -25.03
CA ILE A 4 -29.75 -23.82 -24.52
C ILE A 4 -30.55 -22.78 -23.71
N LEU A 5 -30.57 -22.94 -22.39
CA LEU A 5 -31.12 -21.95 -21.46
C LEU A 5 -30.19 -20.72 -21.40
N GLY A 6 -30.66 -19.61 -21.97
CA GLY A 6 -30.05 -18.29 -21.87
C GLY A 6 -29.99 -17.80 -20.42
N ARG A 7 -28.81 -17.90 -19.81
CA ARG A 7 -28.51 -17.35 -18.48
C ARG A 7 -28.35 -15.83 -18.59
N ARG A 8 -29.45 -15.09 -18.42
CA ARG A 8 -29.41 -13.64 -18.24
C ARG A 8 -28.48 -13.29 -17.07
N ARG A 9 -27.34 -12.68 -17.36
CA ARG A 9 -26.52 -11.98 -16.35
C ARG A 9 -27.39 -10.86 -15.78
N ARG A 10 -27.86 -11.04 -14.54
CA ARG A 10 -28.52 -9.97 -13.79
C ARG A 10 -27.47 -8.91 -13.49
N LEU A 11 -27.50 -7.84 -14.29
CA LEU A 11 -26.96 -6.54 -13.93
C LEU A 11 -27.71 -6.09 -12.67
N LEU A 12 -27.11 -6.34 -11.51
CA LEU A 12 -27.59 -5.76 -10.26
C LEU A 12 -27.27 -4.26 -10.33
N SER A 13 -28.34 -3.50 -10.49
CA SER A 13 -28.38 -2.05 -10.38
C SER A 13 -28.23 -1.68 -8.91
N TRP A 14 -27.03 -1.26 -8.51
CA TRP A 14 -26.77 -0.79 -7.14
C TRP A 14 -27.02 0.72 -7.08
N ARG A 15 -28.14 1.07 -6.43
CA ARG A 15 -28.50 2.44 -6.06
C ARG A 15 -27.73 2.85 -4.80
N VAL A 16 -26.92 3.89 -4.97
CA VAL A 16 -26.43 4.91 -4.01
C VAL A 16 -26.87 4.72 -2.55
N GLY A 17 -25.93 4.28 -1.70
CA GLY A 17 -26.08 4.26 -0.24
C GLY A 17 -24.73 4.50 0.44
N ARG A 18 -24.67 5.56 1.26
CA ARG A 18 -23.48 6.25 1.85
C ARG A 18 -22.80 7.20 0.87
N LYS A 19 -22.78 8.51 1.16
CA LYS A 19 -22.05 9.51 0.35
C LYS A 19 -20.58 9.09 0.28
N PRO A 20 -20.08 8.65 -0.89
CA PRO A 20 -18.72 8.18 -1.05
C PRO A 20 -17.70 9.32 -1.10
N ASP A 21 -18.17 10.57 -1.04
CA ASP A 21 -17.41 11.79 -1.33
C ASP A 21 -16.29 12.13 -0.32
N GLN A 22 -16.16 11.36 0.77
CA GLN A 22 -15.31 11.74 1.91
C GLN A 22 -14.42 10.64 2.48
N SER A 23 -14.25 9.48 1.83
CA SER A 23 -13.28 8.50 2.36
C SER A 23 -11.86 9.09 2.31
N PRO A 24 -11.03 8.90 3.36
CA PRO A 24 -9.65 9.41 3.35
C PRO A 24 -8.84 8.91 2.15
N ALA A 25 -9.10 7.67 1.72
CA ALA A 25 -8.49 7.09 0.52
C ALA A 25 -8.95 7.80 -0.76
N LEU A 26 -10.24 8.14 -0.90
CA LEU A 26 -10.73 8.91 -2.05
C LEU A 26 -10.11 10.31 -2.07
N LEU A 27 -10.12 11.04 -0.95
CA LEU A 27 -9.57 12.40 -0.88
C LEU A 27 -8.08 12.42 -1.22
N ALA A 28 -7.32 11.44 -0.72
CA ALA A 28 -5.91 11.27 -1.06
C ALA A 28 -5.73 10.92 -2.55
N ALA A 29 -6.47 9.94 -3.07
CA ALA A 29 -6.40 9.55 -4.48
C ALA A 29 -6.74 10.72 -5.42
N LEU A 30 -7.75 11.53 -5.09
CA LEU A 30 -8.09 12.75 -5.84
C LEU A 30 -6.94 13.76 -5.79
N THR A 31 -6.33 13.97 -4.63
CA THR A 31 -5.18 14.88 -4.50
C THR A 31 -4.02 14.41 -5.38
N PHE A 32 -3.67 13.13 -5.32
CA PHE A 32 -2.58 12.55 -6.11
C PHE A 32 -2.87 12.63 -7.62
N ALA A 33 -4.08 12.25 -8.03
CA ALA A 33 -4.48 12.21 -9.43
C ALA A 33 -4.62 13.60 -10.06
N THR A 34 -5.29 14.53 -9.36
CA THR A 34 -5.75 15.79 -9.98
C THR A 34 -4.82 16.95 -9.68
N ALA A 35 -4.37 17.09 -8.44
CA ALA A 35 -3.44 18.16 -8.08
C ALA A 35 -2.03 17.78 -8.56
N TRP A 36 -1.53 16.63 -8.12
CA TRP A 36 -0.14 16.23 -8.38
C TRP A 36 0.08 15.55 -9.73
N ARG A 37 -1.02 15.21 -10.43
CA ARG A 37 -1.00 14.53 -11.74
C ARG A 37 -0.27 13.19 -11.72
N TRP A 38 -0.35 12.49 -10.60
CA TRP A 38 0.20 11.15 -10.43
C TRP A 38 -0.84 10.11 -10.84
N PRO A 39 -0.57 9.22 -11.80
CA PRO A 39 -1.49 8.16 -12.19
C PRO A 39 -1.68 7.19 -11.02
N VAL A 40 -2.92 7.06 -10.56
CA VAL A 40 -3.27 6.18 -9.44
C VAL A 40 -4.28 5.13 -9.87
N LEU A 41 -4.37 4.06 -9.09
CA LEU A 41 -5.35 3.00 -9.22
C LEU A 41 -5.62 2.34 -7.86
N PRO A 42 -6.79 1.72 -7.66
CA PRO A 42 -7.07 0.95 -6.46
C PRO A 42 -6.24 -0.34 -6.43
N GLY A 43 -5.59 -0.62 -5.32
CA GLY A 43 -4.97 -1.90 -5.02
C GLY A 43 -6.01 -2.97 -4.64
N VAL A 44 -5.59 -4.22 -4.66
CA VAL A 44 -6.46 -5.35 -4.33
C VAL A 44 -6.97 -5.33 -2.88
N GLY A 45 -6.17 -4.79 -1.94
CA GLY A 45 -6.50 -4.78 -0.53
C GLY A 45 -6.40 -6.15 0.15
N THR A 46 -6.59 -6.16 1.46
CA THR A 46 -6.64 -7.37 2.28
C THR A 46 -8.07 -7.90 2.36
N ASP A 47 -8.20 -9.19 2.67
CA ASP A 47 -9.50 -9.83 2.88
C ASP A 47 -10.39 -9.05 3.85
N ASP A 48 -9.80 -8.59 4.96
CA ASP A 48 -10.51 -7.84 5.99
C ASP A 48 -10.99 -6.48 5.47
N GLN A 49 -10.21 -5.80 4.62
CA GLN A 49 -10.62 -4.54 4.01
C GLN A 49 -11.80 -4.72 3.07
N VAL A 50 -11.78 -5.80 2.27
CA VAL A 50 -12.91 -6.14 1.39
C VAL A 50 -14.14 -6.48 2.21
N ARG A 51 -14.00 -7.30 3.26
CA ARG A 51 -15.12 -7.64 4.17
C ARG A 51 -15.67 -6.42 4.90
N ARG A 52 -14.82 -5.50 5.38
CA ARG A 52 -15.26 -4.24 6.00
C ARG A 52 -15.97 -3.33 5.01
N GLY A 53 -15.49 -3.28 3.77
CA GLY A 53 -16.14 -2.56 2.67
C GLY A 53 -17.53 -3.10 2.35
N LEU A 54 -17.70 -4.43 2.35
CA LEU A 54 -18.99 -5.10 2.14
C LEU A 54 -19.91 -5.01 3.38
N GLY A 55 -19.38 -5.24 4.59
CA GLY A 55 -20.15 -5.22 5.85
C GLY A 55 -20.63 -3.83 6.26
N ALA A 56 -19.96 -2.76 5.81
CA ALA A 56 -20.47 -1.38 5.91
C ALA A 56 -21.73 -1.14 5.06
N LEU A 57 -22.01 -2.00 4.08
CA LEU A 57 -23.26 -2.00 3.32
C LEU A 57 -24.36 -2.77 4.07
N ASP A 58 -24.01 -3.83 4.80
CA ASP A 58 -24.97 -4.69 5.53
C ASP A 58 -25.43 -4.13 6.88
N THR A 59 -24.61 -3.33 7.58
CA THR A 59 -24.95 -2.76 8.90
C THR A 59 -26.02 -1.66 8.87
N LEU A 60 -26.49 -1.28 7.68
CA LEU A 60 -27.66 -0.41 7.49
C LEU A 60 -28.98 -1.19 7.36
N GLY A 61 -28.94 -2.53 7.39
CA GLY A 61 -30.10 -3.40 7.14
C GLY A 61 -30.66 -4.16 8.35
N THR A 62 -30.04 -4.13 9.53
CA THR A 62 -30.48 -4.95 10.68
C THR A 62 -30.52 -4.16 11.98
N ARG A 63 -31.52 -3.28 12.08
CA ARG A 63 -32.06 -2.84 13.36
C ARG A 63 -33.53 -3.20 13.44
N THR A 64 -33.79 -4.46 13.71
CA THR A 64 -35.08 -4.93 14.25
C THR A 64 -34.78 -5.90 15.38
N ASP A 65 -35.26 -5.51 16.56
CA ASP A 65 -35.54 -6.29 17.77
C ASP A 65 -35.15 -7.77 17.79
N ARG A 66 -34.45 -8.15 18.86
CA ARG A 66 -35.09 -9.07 19.82
C ARG A 66 -34.43 -9.06 21.19
N GLN A 67 -35.30 -8.76 22.14
CA GLN A 67 -35.20 -8.83 23.58
C GLN A 67 -35.11 -10.30 24.06
N SER A 68 -34.40 -10.48 25.18
CA SER A 68 -34.52 -11.53 26.21
C SER A 68 -34.55 -13.01 25.79
N ASP A 69 -33.58 -13.78 26.28
CA ASP A 69 -33.93 -14.96 27.07
C ASP A 69 -32.85 -15.29 28.12
N THR A 70 -33.25 -15.22 29.39
CA THR A 70 -32.49 -15.65 30.56
C THR A 70 -32.74 -17.13 30.79
N ARG A 71 -31.73 -18.00 30.65
CA ARG A 71 -31.78 -19.33 31.28
C ARG A 71 -30.41 -19.88 31.71
N LYS A 72 -30.27 -19.80 33.03
CA LYS A 72 -29.49 -20.61 33.97
C LYS A 72 -29.11 -22.01 33.46
N ARG A 73 -27.81 -22.35 33.47
CA ARG A 73 -27.38 -23.74 33.73
C ARG A 73 -25.98 -23.78 34.36
N SER A 74 -25.97 -24.35 35.57
CA SER A 74 -24.85 -24.73 36.41
C SER A 74 -24.01 -25.83 35.77
N GLY A 75 -22.69 -25.79 35.98
CA GLY A 75 -21.80 -26.91 35.69
C GLY A 75 -20.38 -26.65 36.18
N ARG A 76 -20.09 -27.10 37.41
CA ARG A 76 -18.74 -27.20 37.98
C ARG A 76 -17.86 -28.12 37.12
N GLY A 77 -16.63 -27.71 36.88
CA GLY A 77 -15.61 -28.56 36.25
C GLY A 77 -14.23 -27.92 36.32
N ALA A 78 -13.60 -27.99 37.49
CA ALA A 78 -12.20 -27.59 37.69
C ALA A 78 -11.27 -28.53 36.90
N ARG A 79 -10.42 -27.97 36.02
CA ARG A 79 -9.23 -28.66 35.52
C ARG A 79 -8.03 -27.70 35.46
N LYS A 80 -7.17 -27.89 36.46
CA LYS A 80 -5.70 -27.83 36.46
C LYS A 80 -5.03 -26.86 35.46
N ALA A 81 -4.45 -25.81 36.04
CA ALA A 81 -3.42 -24.99 35.43
C ALA A 81 -2.19 -25.85 35.07
N ALA A 82 -1.85 -25.90 33.78
CA ALA A 82 -0.53 -26.26 33.32
C ALA A 82 0.18 -24.96 32.92
N ARG A 83 1.20 -24.60 33.71
CA ARG A 83 2.15 -23.54 33.39
C ARG A 83 2.98 -23.99 32.18
N GLY A 84 2.61 -23.52 31.00
CA GLY A 84 3.47 -23.50 29.82
C GLY A 84 3.95 -22.07 29.60
N THR A 85 5.26 -21.87 29.62
CA THR A 85 5.94 -20.63 29.25
C THR A 85 5.69 -20.33 27.77
N GLY A 86 4.58 -19.66 27.47
CA GLY A 86 4.20 -19.22 26.12
C GLY A 86 4.81 -17.87 25.76
N ALA A 87 6.09 -17.83 25.44
CA ALA A 87 6.74 -16.67 24.80
C ALA A 87 6.61 -16.71 23.27
N ALA A 88 5.47 -17.20 22.75
CA ALA A 88 5.23 -17.42 21.32
C ALA A 88 3.84 -16.94 20.85
N GLU A 89 3.17 -16.05 21.60
CA GLU A 89 1.79 -15.65 21.30
C GLU A 89 1.63 -14.14 21.23
N LEU A 90 2.24 -13.52 20.20
CA LEU A 90 1.84 -12.20 19.67
C LEU A 90 2.08 -12.08 18.14
N ARG A 91 2.41 -13.16 17.44
CA ARG A 91 2.39 -13.12 15.96
C ARG A 91 0.93 -13.32 15.53
N GLY A 92 0.22 -12.22 15.33
CA GLY A 92 -1.12 -12.24 14.74
C GLY A 92 -1.15 -13.09 13.47
N ALA A 93 -2.29 -13.70 13.17
CA ALA A 93 -2.47 -14.51 11.97
C ALA A 93 -2.00 -13.75 10.71
N PRO A 94 -1.38 -14.42 9.73
CA PRO A 94 -0.89 -13.76 8.53
C PRO A 94 -2.04 -13.07 7.80
N VAL A 95 -1.85 -11.79 7.46
CA VAL A 95 -2.85 -10.99 6.76
C VAL A 95 -3.07 -11.57 5.37
N ARG A 96 -4.30 -12.00 5.08
CA ARG A 96 -4.66 -12.58 3.78
C ARG A 96 -4.91 -11.47 2.76
N CYS A 97 -4.34 -11.65 1.57
CA CYS A 97 -4.63 -10.82 0.42
C CYS A 97 -6.03 -11.14 -0.11
N ALA A 98 -6.74 -10.15 -0.65
CA ALA A 98 -8.01 -10.38 -1.33
C ALA A 98 -7.84 -10.91 -2.77
N CYS A 99 -6.60 -11.15 -3.22
CA CYS A 99 -6.35 -11.79 -4.51
C CYS A 99 -6.59 -13.31 -4.44
N PRO A 100 -6.77 -13.98 -5.59
CA PRO A 100 -6.92 -15.45 -5.64
C PRO A 100 -5.68 -16.24 -5.21
N ASP A 101 -4.51 -15.61 -5.09
CA ASP A 101 -3.25 -16.25 -4.69
C ASP A 101 -3.19 -16.45 -3.16
N PRO A 102 -3.21 -17.70 -2.66
CA PRO A 102 -3.16 -18.00 -1.24
C PRO A 102 -1.80 -17.69 -0.59
N ASP A 103 -0.73 -17.62 -1.39
CA ASP A 103 0.66 -17.41 -0.95
C ASP A 103 1.19 -16.05 -1.42
N CYS A 104 0.29 -15.10 -1.64
CA CYS A 104 0.60 -13.75 -2.12
C CYS A 104 1.74 -13.09 -1.33
N ALA A 105 2.85 -12.81 -2.02
CA ALA A 105 4.05 -12.24 -1.42
C ALA A 105 3.87 -10.78 -0.93
N PHE A 106 2.85 -10.06 -1.42
CA PHE A 106 2.61 -8.65 -1.10
C PHE A 106 1.13 -8.39 -0.78
N PRO A 107 0.59 -8.92 0.33
CA PRO A 107 -0.85 -8.89 0.57
C PRO A 107 -1.42 -7.47 0.54
N GLY A 108 -2.41 -7.24 -0.32
CA GLY A 108 -3.11 -5.97 -0.47
C GLY A 108 -2.34 -4.83 -1.14
N ALA A 109 -1.04 -5.01 -1.42
CA ALA A 109 -0.18 -3.92 -1.88
C ALA A 109 0.04 -3.88 -3.39
N HIS A 110 -0.70 -4.66 -4.21
CA HIS A 110 -0.48 -4.77 -5.64
C HIS A 110 -1.75 -4.53 -6.49
N PRO A 111 -1.60 -4.14 -7.77
CA PRO A 111 -2.70 -4.13 -8.74
C PRO A 111 -3.19 -5.55 -9.03
N LEU A 112 -4.48 -5.70 -9.34
CA LEU A 112 -5.01 -7.00 -9.79
C LEU A 112 -6.06 -6.78 -10.88
N ASP A 113 -7.16 -6.14 -10.53
CA ASP A 113 -8.20 -5.71 -11.47
C ASP A 113 -8.84 -4.40 -10.96
N PRO A 114 -8.56 -3.25 -11.59
CA PRO A 114 -7.81 -3.14 -12.84
C PRO A 114 -6.29 -3.34 -12.65
N GLY A 115 -5.61 -3.75 -13.72
CA GLY A 115 -4.15 -3.83 -13.77
C GLY A 115 -3.49 -2.45 -13.89
N LEU A 116 -2.15 -2.42 -13.83
CA LEU A 116 -1.36 -1.17 -13.77
C LEU A 116 -1.64 -0.19 -14.91
N LEU A 117 -1.92 -0.70 -16.12
CA LEU A 117 -2.22 0.12 -17.31
C LEU A 117 -3.49 0.97 -17.18
N ALA A 118 -4.35 0.67 -16.21
CA ALA A 118 -5.53 1.49 -15.96
C ALA A 118 -5.25 2.71 -15.09
N ALA A 119 -4.04 2.84 -14.53
CA ALA A 119 -3.66 3.97 -13.68
C ALA A 119 -3.99 5.30 -14.37
N THR A 120 -4.65 6.20 -13.65
CA THR A 120 -5.27 7.38 -14.25
C THR A 120 -5.08 8.62 -13.41
N THR A 121 -5.17 9.77 -14.07
CA THR A 121 -5.28 11.10 -13.44
C THR A 121 -6.69 11.68 -13.61
N ASP A 122 -7.60 10.95 -14.26
CA ASP A 122 -8.98 11.39 -14.50
C ASP A 122 -9.80 11.35 -13.20
N GLU A 123 -10.30 12.52 -12.79
CA GLU A 123 -11.08 12.68 -11.57
C GLU A 123 -12.33 11.79 -11.53
N ARG A 124 -13.06 11.65 -12.64
CA ARG A 124 -14.30 10.87 -12.70
C ARG A 124 -14.01 9.39 -12.49
N MET A 125 -12.93 8.89 -13.09
CA MET A 125 -12.50 7.51 -12.94
C MET A 125 -12.05 7.21 -11.50
N VAL A 126 -11.29 8.12 -10.89
CA VAL A 126 -10.87 8.00 -9.47
C VAL A 126 -12.08 8.01 -8.53
N ARG A 127 -13.02 8.95 -8.70
CA ARG A 127 -14.26 8.98 -7.92
C ARG A 127 -15.05 7.69 -8.06
N TRP A 128 -15.18 7.19 -9.28
CA TRP A 128 -15.89 5.95 -9.55
C TRP A 128 -15.25 4.76 -8.82
N TRP A 129 -13.93 4.58 -8.90
CA TRP A 129 -13.27 3.46 -8.22
C TRP A 129 -13.47 3.45 -6.71
N TRP A 130 -13.19 4.56 -6.02
CA TRP A 130 -13.30 4.62 -4.56
C TRP A 130 -14.74 4.75 -4.06
N THR A 131 -15.68 5.13 -4.93
CA THR A 131 -17.10 4.97 -4.63
C THR A 131 -17.47 3.49 -4.54
N ASN A 132 -16.95 2.67 -5.47
CA ASN A 132 -17.24 1.24 -5.50
C ASN A 132 -16.37 0.43 -4.52
N ARG A 133 -15.19 0.95 -4.14
CA ARG A 133 -14.24 0.28 -3.24
C ARG A 133 -13.64 1.28 -2.23
N PRO A 134 -14.39 1.78 -1.24
CA PRO A 134 -13.94 2.85 -0.35
C PRO A 134 -12.70 2.51 0.50
N GLY A 135 -12.47 1.23 0.77
CA GLY A 135 -11.33 0.72 1.53
C GLY A 135 -10.15 0.25 0.67
N ALA A 136 -10.19 0.42 -0.66
CA ALA A 136 -9.09 0.01 -1.52
C ALA A 136 -7.84 0.86 -1.26
N PRO A 137 -6.65 0.24 -1.14
CA PRO A 137 -5.37 0.96 -1.12
C PRO A 137 -5.20 1.83 -2.36
N VAL A 138 -4.61 3.01 -2.19
CA VAL A 138 -4.21 3.89 -3.28
C VAL A 138 -2.82 3.48 -3.74
N LEU A 139 -2.70 3.02 -4.98
CA LEU A 139 -1.42 2.73 -5.61
C LEU A 139 -1.06 3.83 -6.60
N LEU A 140 0.20 4.24 -6.60
CA LEU A 140 0.86 5.05 -7.62
C LEU A 140 1.44 4.12 -8.68
N ALA A 141 1.16 4.36 -9.96
CA ALA A 141 1.96 3.79 -11.03
C ALA A 141 3.22 4.64 -11.22
N THR A 142 4.40 4.04 -11.07
CA THR A 142 5.69 4.75 -11.15
C THR A 142 6.18 4.88 -12.58
N GLY A 143 7.01 5.89 -12.84
CA GLY A 143 7.59 6.13 -14.16
C GLY A 143 6.72 6.97 -15.09
N GLY A 144 7.13 7.07 -16.35
CA GLY A 144 6.55 8.00 -17.31
C GLY A 144 6.65 9.44 -16.81
N ARG A 145 5.51 10.05 -16.46
CA ARG A 145 5.42 11.42 -15.91
C ARG A 145 5.27 11.44 -14.38
N ALA A 146 5.14 10.28 -13.76
CA ALA A 146 4.97 10.11 -12.32
C ALA A 146 6.33 9.83 -11.65
N PRO A 147 6.51 10.18 -10.37
CA PRO A 147 7.75 9.87 -9.68
C PRO A 147 8.02 8.37 -9.65
N CYS A 148 9.30 8.03 -9.73
CA CYS A 148 9.80 6.70 -9.42
C CYS A 148 10.08 6.60 -7.91
N ALA A 149 10.51 5.43 -7.44
CA ALA A 149 10.96 5.29 -6.07
C ALA A 149 12.20 4.42 -5.93
N VAL A 150 12.99 4.72 -4.91
CA VAL A 150 14.05 3.85 -4.40
C VAL A 150 13.64 3.40 -3.01
N SER A 151 13.69 2.10 -2.73
CA SER A 151 13.25 1.57 -1.44
C SER A 151 14.24 0.65 -0.75
N LEU A 152 14.19 0.69 0.57
CA LEU A 152 15.05 -0.06 1.49
C LEU A 152 14.19 -0.71 2.58
N PRO A 153 14.65 -1.80 3.22
CA PRO A 153 14.06 -2.29 4.47
C PRO A 153 13.97 -1.16 5.51
N ALA A 154 12.93 -1.14 6.33
CA ALA A 154 12.59 0.00 7.19
C ALA A 154 13.77 0.51 8.05
N VAL A 155 14.53 -0.40 8.67
CA VAL A 155 15.70 -0.06 9.50
C VAL A 155 16.83 0.57 8.67
N ALA A 156 17.14 -0.02 7.51
CA ALA A 156 18.16 0.52 6.61
C ALA A 156 17.71 1.85 6.01
N GLY A 157 16.43 1.98 5.69
CA GLY A 157 15.79 3.21 5.21
C GLY A 157 15.90 4.35 6.22
N ALA A 158 15.60 4.11 7.48
CA ALA A 158 15.74 5.13 8.54
C ALA A 158 17.19 5.63 8.66
N ARG A 159 18.18 4.73 8.59
CA ARG A 159 19.61 5.09 8.59
C ARG A 159 19.99 5.89 7.34
N ALA A 160 19.52 5.47 6.17
CA ALA A 160 19.74 6.14 4.91
C ALA A 160 19.18 7.57 4.92
N LEU A 161 17.94 7.77 5.42
CA LEU A 161 17.34 9.09 5.57
C LEU A 161 18.16 10.00 6.48
N ALA A 162 18.62 9.50 7.63
CA ALA A 162 19.47 10.27 8.54
C ALA A 162 20.81 10.64 7.90
N ALA A 163 21.38 9.78 7.05
CA ALA A 163 22.60 10.08 6.33
C ALA A 163 22.40 11.11 5.21
N LEU A 164 21.28 11.01 4.47
CA LEU A 164 20.87 11.98 3.45
C LEU A 164 20.70 13.38 4.06
N ASP A 165 20.09 13.47 5.25
CA ASP A 165 19.97 14.75 5.99
C ASP A 165 21.32 15.34 6.36
N LYS A 166 22.22 14.52 6.91
CA LYS A 166 23.58 14.94 7.26
C LYS A 166 24.38 15.40 6.05
N ALA A 167 24.14 14.79 4.88
CA ALA A 167 24.74 15.16 3.62
C ALA A 167 24.08 16.39 2.96
N GLY A 168 23.02 16.96 3.56
CA GLY A 168 22.30 18.10 3.01
C GLY A 168 21.51 17.79 1.73
N VAL A 169 21.23 16.52 1.46
CA VAL A 169 20.45 16.12 0.28
C VAL A 169 19.00 16.51 0.50
N ARG A 170 18.49 17.44 -0.30
CA ARG A 170 17.08 17.79 -0.29
C ARG A 170 16.26 16.57 -0.72
N LEU A 171 15.40 16.08 0.16
CA LEU A 171 14.46 15.01 -0.15
C LEU A 171 13.06 15.56 -0.44
N GLY A 172 12.35 14.86 -1.32
CA GLY A 172 10.92 15.04 -1.56
C GLY A 172 10.08 14.20 -0.58
N PRO A 173 8.84 13.86 -0.98
CA PRO A 173 8.00 12.96 -0.19
C PRO A 173 8.66 11.59 0.01
N VAL A 174 8.51 11.04 1.21
CA VAL A 174 8.99 9.71 1.56
C VAL A 174 7.84 8.92 2.16
N VAL A 175 7.59 7.74 1.60
CA VAL A 175 6.55 6.82 2.08
C VAL A 175 7.21 5.75 2.95
N ALA A 176 6.54 5.37 4.05
CA ALA A 176 6.98 4.26 4.88
C ALA A 176 5.84 3.28 5.15
N THR A 177 6.20 2.01 5.17
CA THR A 177 5.44 0.90 5.75
C THR A 177 6.19 0.38 6.99
N GLN A 178 5.69 -0.67 7.63
CA GLN A 178 6.46 -1.35 8.67
C GLN A 178 7.70 -2.06 8.10
N ALA A 179 7.62 -2.51 6.85
CA ALA A 179 8.67 -3.31 6.22
C ALA A 179 9.69 -2.47 5.44
N ARG A 180 9.27 -1.36 4.82
CA ARG A 180 10.12 -0.61 3.88
C ARG A 180 9.90 0.90 3.93
N VAL A 181 10.95 1.64 3.60
CA VAL A 181 10.91 3.08 3.28
C VAL A 181 11.10 3.25 1.79
N PHE A 182 10.31 4.12 1.16
CA PHE A 182 10.33 4.46 -0.25
C PHE A 182 10.58 5.96 -0.40
N ILE A 183 11.74 6.30 -0.95
CA ILE A 183 12.11 7.69 -1.29
C ILE A 183 11.61 7.94 -2.71
N LEU A 184 10.70 8.89 -2.90
CA LEU A 184 10.24 9.25 -4.23
C LEU A 184 11.32 10.07 -4.95
N VAL A 185 11.59 9.71 -6.20
CA VAL A 185 12.63 10.31 -7.04
C VAL A 185 12.05 10.68 -8.41
N ALA A 186 12.77 11.51 -9.15
CA ALA A 186 12.43 11.82 -10.53
C ALA A 186 12.38 10.54 -11.39
N PRO A 187 11.57 10.52 -12.47
CA PRO A 187 11.58 9.41 -13.42
C PRO A 187 12.98 9.17 -13.99
N TYR A 188 13.34 7.90 -14.19
CA TYR A 188 14.60 7.49 -14.78
C TYR A 188 14.37 6.35 -15.78
N SER A 189 15.25 6.22 -16.77
CA SER A 189 15.23 5.09 -17.71
C SER A 189 16.03 3.90 -17.19
N MET A 190 15.79 2.72 -17.74
CA MET A 190 16.60 1.53 -17.42
C MET A 190 18.06 1.69 -17.84
N GLU A 191 18.33 2.43 -18.92
CA GLU A 191 19.69 2.76 -19.36
C GLU A 191 20.41 3.66 -18.35
N GLN A 192 19.74 4.72 -17.89
CA GLN A 192 20.27 5.62 -16.87
C GLN A 192 20.55 4.87 -15.56
N LEU A 193 19.61 4.03 -15.12
CA LEU A 193 19.80 3.21 -13.92
C LEU A 193 20.95 2.21 -14.10
N GLY A 194 21.05 1.55 -15.26
CA GLY A 194 22.14 0.63 -15.57
C GLY A 194 23.50 1.30 -15.49
N ALA A 195 23.66 2.47 -16.11
CA ALA A 195 24.89 3.26 -16.06
C ALA A 195 25.24 3.70 -14.62
N LEU A 196 24.24 4.17 -13.86
CA LEU A 196 24.41 4.57 -12.47
C LEU A 196 24.91 3.41 -11.60
N LEU A 197 24.30 2.23 -11.73
CA LEU A 197 24.68 1.05 -10.93
C LEU A 197 26.04 0.49 -11.36
N TYR A 198 26.36 0.53 -12.65
CA TYR A 198 27.66 0.10 -13.17
C TYR A 198 28.81 0.96 -12.63
N ALA A 199 28.57 2.26 -12.41
CA ALA A 199 29.54 3.17 -11.82
C ALA A 199 29.77 2.98 -10.31
N LYS A 200 29.05 2.04 -9.66
CA LYS A 200 29.21 1.77 -8.23
C LYS A 200 29.99 0.48 -8.00
N ASP A 201 31.00 0.57 -7.14
CA ASP A 201 31.77 -0.61 -6.71
C ASP A 201 30.90 -1.67 -6.04
N ARG A 202 29.91 -1.22 -5.25
CA ARG A 202 28.94 -2.11 -4.60
C ARG A 202 27.61 -1.40 -4.39
N VAL A 203 26.53 -2.12 -4.65
CA VAL A 203 25.16 -1.67 -4.35
C VAL A 203 24.54 -2.64 -3.34
N PRO A 204 23.94 -2.17 -2.23
CA PRO A 204 23.30 -3.06 -1.28
C PRO A 204 22.18 -3.89 -1.92
N GLY A 205 22.24 -5.22 -1.77
CA GLY A 205 21.25 -6.15 -2.34
C GLY A 205 19.82 -5.96 -1.81
N SER A 206 19.63 -5.19 -0.74
CA SER A 206 18.31 -4.84 -0.19
C SER A 206 17.68 -3.58 -0.82
N LEU A 207 18.47 -2.82 -1.59
CA LEU A 207 18.00 -1.67 -2.37
C LEU A 207 17.09 -2.15 -3.51
N ARG A 208 15.95 -1.50 -3.70
CA ARG A 208 14.98 -1.81 -4.75
C ARG A 208 14.62 -0.55 -5.50
N PHE A 209 14.39 -0.71 -6.81
CA PHE A 209 14.12 0.36 -7.74
C PHE A 209 12.72 0.17 -8.33
N HIS A 210 11.91 1.23 -8.30
CA HIS A 210 10.52 1.24 -8.76
C HIS A 210 10.43 2.26 -9.90
N GLY A 211 10.77 1.78 -11.10
CA GLY A 211 10.82 2.57 -12.34
C GLY A 211 9.51 2.50 -13.13
N ASP A 212 9.61 2.66 -14.44
CA ASP A 212 8.47 2.43 -15.34
C ASP A 212 7.93 0.98 -15.22
N GLY A 213 6.61 0.83 -15.26
CA GLY A 213 5.92 -0.45 -15.00
C GLY A 213 5.91 -0.90 -13.54
N GLY A 214 6.46 -0.11 -12.61
CA GLY A 214 6.41 -0.34 -11.17
C GLY A 214 5.19 0.31 -10.50
N TYR A 215 5.06 0.10 -9.19
CA TYR A 215 4.06 0.78 -8.38
C TYR A 215 4.50 0.95 -6.93
N VAL A 216 3.89 1.92 -6.24
CA VAL A 216 4.09 2.19 -4.81
C VAL A 216 2.75 2.44 -4.14
N ALA A 217 2.48 1.80 -3.00
CA ALA A 217 1.30 2.14 -2.21
C ALA A 217 1.48 3.52 -1.55
N LEU A 218 0.46 4.36 -1.60
CA LEU A 218 0.48 5.73 -1.06
C LEU A 218 -0.37 5.86 0.22
N PRO A 219 -0.02 6.75 1.14
CA PRO A 219 -0.87 7.06 2.30
C PRO A 219 -2.24 7.61 1.88
N PRO A 220 -3.31 7.40 2.68
CA PRO A 220 -3.34 6.73 3.98
C PRO A 220 -3.68 5.23 3.87
N SER A 221 -3.26 4.55 2.81
CA SER A 221 -3.59 3.14 2.58
C SER A 221 -3.13 2.22 3.72
N GLU A 222 -3.83 1.12 3.91
CA GLU A 222 -3.40 0.01 4.76
C GLU A 222 -3.19 -1.22 3.85
N THR A 223 -2.16 -2.01 4.10
CA THR A 223 -1.83 -3.22 3.34
C THR A 223 -1.50 -4.35 4.32
N GLY A 224 -1.20 -5.55 3.81
CA GLY A 224 -0.69 -6.63 4.65
C GLY A 224 0.65 -6.35 5.31
N GLN A 225 1.39 -5.34 4.83
CA GLN A 225 2.60 -4.82 5.48
C GLN A 225 2.31 -3.68 6.48
N GLY A 226 1.05 -3.54 6.88
CA GLY A 226 0.57 -2.52 7.81
C GLY A 226 0.21 -1.20 7.13
N GLN A 227 0.14 -0.16 7.96
CA GLN A 227 -0.21 1.19 7.55
C GLN A 227 0.86 1.81 6.66
N VAL A 228 0.43 2.36 5.53
CA VAL A 228 1.23 3.22 4.65
C VAL A 228 1.11 4.66 5.15
N ARG A 229 2.24 5.30 5.45
CA ARG A 229 2.30 6.67 5.98
C ARG A 229 3.36 7.51 5.28
N TRP A 230 3.23 8.82 5.39
CA TRP A 230 4.31 9.73 5.06
C TRP A 230 5.36 9.67 6.18
N GLU A 231 6.57 9.21 5.86
CA GLU A 231 7.74 9.45 6.71
C GLU A 231 8.22 10.90 6.54
N ARG A 232 8.10 11.42 5.31
CA ARG A 232 8.19 12.85 5.00
C ARG A 232 7.03 13.23 4.11
N ALA A 233 6.17 14.13 4.61
CA ALA A 233 5.05 14.63 3.85
C ALA A 233 5.52 15.59 2.74
N PRO A 234 4.79 15.69 1.62
CA PRO A 234 5.01 16.74 0.65
C PRO A 234 4.86 18.11 1.30
N ALA A 235 5.62 19.10 0.80
CA ALA A 235 5.51 20.47 1.25
C ALA A 235 4.06 20.99 1.07
N PRO A 236 3.48 21.66 2.08
CA PRO A 236 2.15 22.24 1.98
C PRO A 236 2.02 23.17 0.76
N GLY A 237 0.91 23.07 0.03
CA GLY A 237 0.62 23.96 -1.11
C GLY A 237 1.33 23.63 -2.43
N SER A 238 2.15 22.58 -2.50
CA SER A 238 2.79 22.17 -3.75
C SER A 238 1.76 21.57 -4.72
N ALA A 239 1.55 22.22 -5.87
CA ALA A 239 0.73 21.67 -6.96
C ALA A 239 1.36 20.38 -7.52
N THR A 240 2.68 20.28 -7.51
CA THR A 240 3.42 19.05 -7.81
C THR A 240 4.53 18.89 -6.78
N PRO A 241 4.58 17.80 -6.00
CA PRO A 241 5.66 17.61 -5.05
C PRO A 241 7.00 17.50 -5.77
N TRP A 242 7.96 18.32 -5.37
CA TRP A 242 9.33 18.22 -5.86
C TRP A 242 9.96 16.90 -5.38
N VAL A 243 10.71 16.25 -6.26
CA VAL A 243 11.47 15.02 -5.99
C VAL A 243 12.91 15.16 -6.49
N PRO A 244 13.89 14.58 -5.78
CA PRO A 244 15.29 14.60 -6.21
C PRO A 244 15.55 13.67 -7.40
N ASP A 245 16.67 13.87 -8.09
CA ASP A 245 17.17 12.91 -9.08
C ASP A 245 17.56 11.58 -8.42
N VAL A 246 17.38 10.47 -9.14
CA VAL A 246 17.72 9.13 -8.64
C VAL A 246 19.20 8.99 -8.30
N GLN A 247 20.09 9.60 -9.09
CA GLN A 247 21.53 9.54 -8.88
C GLN A 247 21.91 10.17 -7.55
N ALA A 248 21.38 11.38 -7.26
CA ALA A 248 21.67 12.07 -6.00
C ALA A 248 21.27 11.25 -4.76
N VAL A 249 20.15 10.53 -4.84
CA VAL A 249 19.71 9.65 -3.75
C VAL A 249 20.56 8.39 -3.67
N VAL A 250 20.79 7.69 -4.78
CA VAL A 250 21.55 6.44 -4.81
C VAL A 250 22.99 6.66 -4.36
N ASP A 251 23.65 7.71 -4.83
CA ASP A 251 25.01 8.07 -4.44
C ASP A 251 25.13 8.21 -2.93
N ALA A 252 24.29 9.07 -2.34
CA ALA A 252 24.33 9.32 -0.91
C ALA A 252 23.91 8.10 -0.07
N VAL A 253 22.96 7.29 -0.55
CA VAL A 253 22.54 6.05 0.13
C VAL A 253 23.64 4.99 0.10
N VAL A 254 24.25 4.75 -1.07
CA VAL A 254 25.33 3.77 -1.23
C VAL A 254 26.53 4.20 -0.38
N ASP A 255 26.92 5.47 -0.44
CA ASP A 255 28.01 6.00 0.38
C ASP A 255 27.72 5.87 1.89
N ALA A 256 26.49 6.13 2.32
CA ALA A 256 26.08 6.00 3.71
C ALA A 256 26.12 4.55 4.21
N LEU A 257 25.61 3.61 3.41
CA LEU A 257 25.51 2.21 3.80
C LEU A 257 26.87 1.49 3.68
N THR A 258 27.72 1.90 2.75
CA THR A 258 29.06 1.31 2.59
C THR A 258 30.04 1.82 3.65
N ARG A 259 30.02 3.13 3.97
CA ARG A 259 30.89 3.70 5.02
C ARG A 259 30.55 3.23 6.43
N THR A 260 29.32 2.82 6.68
CA THR A 260 28.90 2.35 8.01
C THR A 260 29.26 0.89 8.31
N GLY A 261 29.88 0.16 7.37
CA GLY A 261 30.26 -1.25 7.57
C GLY A 261 29.06 -2.19 7.79
N VAL A 262 27.84 -1.72 7.52
CA VAL A 262 26.61 -2.48 7.75
C VAL A 262 26.22 -3.17 6.44
N SER A 263 26.65 -4.42 6.28
CA SER A 263 25.88 -5.36 5.47
C SER A 263 24.48 -5.41 6.06
N ALA A 264 23.47 -4.92 5.33
CA ALA A 264 22.08 -5.20 5.70
C ALA A 264 21.94 -6.73 5.74
N PRO A 265 21.42 -7.33 6.82
CA PRO A 265 21.16 -8.76 6.81
C PRO A 265 20.13 -9.04 5.71
N GLU A 266 20.46 -9.96 4.83
CA GLU A 266 19.49 -10.61 3.96
C GLU A 266 18.52 -11.37 4.87
N LEU A 267 17.34 -10.81 5.04
CA LEU A 267 16.14 -11.49 5.54
C LEU A 267 15.12 -11.45 4.41
#